data_AF-A0A8H7UIE9-F1
#
_entry.id   AF-A0A8H7UIE9-F1
#
_cell.length_a   1.000
_cell.length_b   1.000
_cell.length_c   1.000
_cell.angle_alpha   90.00
_cell.angle_beta   90.00
_cell.angle_gamma   90.00
#
_symmetry.space_group_name_H-M   'P 1'
#
loop_
_entity.id
_entity.type
_entity.pdbx_description
1 polymer ?
#
loop_
_entity_poly.entity_id
_entity_poly.type
_entity_poly.pdbx_seq_one_letter_code
_entity_poly.pdbx_strand_id
1 'polypeptide(L)'
;MTSNVHELDRSLSKVMGKFNAGTDPTQLSYAQELLNQLDALLDDSLPSEYVVEKANARGYRQQLSELNGYNKVKAEGATNRRDQLLAQANRIQESSNRLNDIQRMALENEKIGGDVLTTLRGQRETLERSRGEMADAEENVNRSNKTLKSMASWW
;
A
#
# COMPACT_ATOMS: atom_id res chain seq x y z
N MET A 1 -28.23 42.01 -32.28
CA MET A 1 -27.84 41.74 -30.88
C MET A 1 -28.93 41.00 -30.13
N THR A 2 -30.19 41.39 -30.26
CA THR A 2 -31.34 40.77 -29.58
C THR A 2 -31.55 39.27 -29.86
N SER A 3 -31.40 38.82 -31.11
CA SER A 3 -31.56 37.40 -31.48
C SER A 3 -30.51 36.48 -30.82
N ASN A 4 -29.30 36.98 -30.59
CA ASN A 4 -28.17 36.16 -30.12
C ASN A 4 -28.34 35.77 -28.64
N VAL A 5 -28.87 36.66 -27.81
CA VAL A 5 -29.12 36.41 -26.39
C VAL A 5 -30.15 35.29 -26.20
N HIS A 6 -31.28 35.34 -26.92
CA HIS A 6 -32.30 34.28 -26.85
C HIS A 6 -31.83 32.95 -27.45
N GLU A 7 -30.98 32.97 -28.49
CA GLU A 7 -30.40 31.75 -29.06
C GLU A 7 -29.43 31.05 -28.10
N LEU A 8 -28.60 31.82 -27.41
CA LEU A 8 -27.69 31.32 -26.39
C LEU A 8 -28.46 30.78 -25.17
N ASP A 9 -29.48 31.50 -24.68
CA ASP A 9 -30.32 31.02 -23.58
C ASP A 9 -31.05 29.71 -23.93
N ARG A 10 -31.64 29.59 -25.14
CA ARG A 10 -32.25 28.31 -25.57
C ARG A 10 -31.23 27.19 -25.68
N SER A 11 -30.02 27.49 -26.16
CA SER A 11 -28.97 26.49 -26.32
C SER A 11 -28.49 25.99 -24.96
N LEU A 12 -28.24 26.91 -24.02
CA LEU A 12 -27.94 26.61 -22.62
C LEU A 12 -29.08 25.81 -21.98
N SER A 13 -30.33 26.22 -22.13
CA SER A 13 -31.49 25.50 -21.59
C SER A 13 -31.53 24.03 -22.03
N LYS A 14 -31.32 23.78 -23.33
CA LYS A 14 -31.28 22.41 -23.88
C LYS A 14 -30.13 21.56 -23.35
N VAL A 15 -28.96 22.18 -23.18
CA VAL A 15 -27.75 21.49 -22.70
C VAL A 15 -27.87 21.22 -21.20
N MET A 16 -28.18 22.24 -20.42
CA MET A 16 -28.34 22.18 -18.96
C MET A 16 -29.49 21.24 -18.53
N GLY A 17 -30.56 21.15 -19.32
CA GLY A 17 -31.67 20.22 -19.06
C GLY A 17 -31.31 18.74 -19.20
N LYS A 18 -30.17 18.41 -19.83
CA LYS A 18 -29.66 17.04 -19.95
C LYS A 18 -28.61 16.69 -18.90
N PHE A 19 -28.12 17.69 -18.17
CA PHE A 19 -27.01 17.50 -17.25
C PHE A 19 -27.48 16.93 -15.91
N ASN A 20 -26.70 15.98 -15.42
CA ASN A 20 -26.91 15.28 -14.16
C ASN A 20 -25.58 15.03 -13.42
N ALA A 21 -25.68 14.49 -12.21
CA ALA A 21 -24.51 14.08 -11.44
C ALA A 21 -23.67 13.05 -12.23
N GLY A 22 -22.46 13.46 -12.63
CA GLY A 22 -21.55 12.62 -13.42
C GLY A 22 -21.52 12.93 -14.91
N THR A 23 -22.16 14.01 -15.35
CA THR A 23 -22.00 14.59 -16.69
C THR A 23 -20.52 14.75 -17.02
N ASP A 24 -20.13 14.47 -18.27
CA ASP A 24 -18.76 14.55 -18.74
C ASP A 24 -18.18 15.97 -18.52
N PRO A 25 -16.97 16.10 -17.93
CA PRO A 25 -16.30 17.40 -17.76
C PRO A 25 -16.19 18.22 -19.04
N THR A 26 -16.04 17.58 -20.19
CA THR A 26 -15.98 18.27 -21.50
C THR A 26 -17.31 18.94 -21.85
N GLN A 27 -18.43 18.31 -21.52
CA GLN A 27 -19.77 18.88 -21.73
C GLN A 27 -20.03 20.04 -20.76
N LEU A 28 -19.56 19.93 -19.51
CA LEU A 28 -19.63 21.03 -18.54
C LEU A 28 -18.76 22.23 -18.98
N SER A 29 -17.59 21.98 -19.57
CA SER A 29 -16.75 23.03 -20.15
C SER A 29 -17.44 23.74 -21.31
N TYR A 30 -18.11 23.00 -22.19
CA TYR A 30 -18.89 23.58 -23.29
C TYR A 30 -20.04 24.45 -22.78
N ALA A 31 -20.77 24.00 -21.76
CA ALA A 31 -21.82 24.81 -21.14
C ALA A 31 -21.27 26.05 -20.41
N GLN A 32 -20.09 25.95 -19.78
CA GLN A 32 -19.41 27.09 -19.18
C GLN A 32 -19.06 28.14 -20.24
N GLU A 33 -18.61 27.70 -21.41
CA GLU A 33 -18.27 28.58 -22.52
C GLU A 33 -19.51 29.30 -23.07
N LEU A 34 -20.62 28.59 -23.26
CA LEU A 34 -21.90 29.19 -23.64
C LEU A 34 -22.40 30.19 -22.59
N LEU A 35 -22.26 29.87 -21.30
CA LEU A 35 -22.65 30.74 -20.20
C LEU A 35 -21.81 32.02 -20.17
N ASN A 36 -20.49 31.90 -20.38
CA ASN A 36 -19.60 33.05 -20.46
C ASN A 36 -19.93 33.96 -21.65
N GLN A 37 -20.30 33.38 -22.80
CA GLN A 37 -20.76 34.13 -23.97
C GLN A 37 -22.08 34.83 -23.71
N LEU A 38 -23.03 34.18 -23.02
CA LEU A 38 -24.30 34.77 -22.62
C LEU A 38 -24.10 35.92 -21.62
N ASP A 39 -23.25 35.73 -20.60
CA ASP A 39 -22.93 36.76 -19.60
C ASP A 39 -22.21 37.97 -20.23
N ALA A 40 -21.32 37.76 -21.21
CA ALA A 40 -20.64 38.84 -21.90
C ALA A 40 -21.59 39.71 -22.76
N LEU A 41 -22.70 39.13 -23.22
CA LEU A 41 -23.76 39.84 -23.92
C LEU A 41 -24.78 40.46 -22.96
N LEU A 42 -24.84 39.99 -21.71
CA LEU A 42 -25.70 40.45 -20.63
C LEU A 42 -25.02 41.55 -19.77
N ASP A 43 -24.68 42.71 -20.35
CA ASP A 43 -24.14 43.86 -19.61
C ASP A 43 -25.20 44.57 -18.71
N ASP A 44 -24.76 45.21 -17.62
CA ASP A 44 -25.64 45.87 -16.63
C ASP A 44 -26.43 47.08 -17.18
N SER A 45 -26.14 47.52 -18.40
CA SER A 45 -26.82 48.60 -19.13
C SER A 45 -28.04 48.17 -19.97
N LEU A 46 -28.46 46.90 -19.88
CA LEU A 46 -29.44 46.31 -20.80
C LEU A 46 -30.92 46.72 -20.59
N PRO A 47 -31.73 46.72 -21.67
CA PRO A 47 -33.17 46.94 -21.61
C PRO A 47 -33.92 45.93 -20.73
N SER A 48 -35.07 46.36 -20.19
CA SER A 48 -36.02 45.55 -19.38
C SER A 48 -36.44 44.21 -20.02
N GLU A 49 -36.18 43.99 -21.31
CA GLU A 49 -36.61 42.83 -22.07
C GLU A 49 -35.80 41.55 -21.78
N TYR A 50 -34.59 41.66 -21.20
CA TYR A 50 -33.69 40.51 -20.93
C TYR A 50 -33.62 40.07 -19.46
N VAL A 51 -34.59 40.50 -18.64
CA VAL A 51 -34.63 40.19 -17.20
C VAL A 51 -34.74 38.68 -16.95
N VAL A 52 -35.45 37.95 -17.82
CA VAL A 52 -35.62 36.50 -17.72
C VAL A 52 -34.31 35.79 -18.03
N GLU A 53 -33.62 36.14 -19.11
CA GLU A 53 -32.33 35.57 -19.48
C GLU A 53 -31.26 35.84 -18.43
N LYS A 54 -31.29 37.00 -17.75
CA LYS A 54 -30.42 37.29 -16.60
C LYS A 54 -30.73 36.38 -15.40
N ALA A 55 -31.99 36.07 -15.14
CA ALA A 55 -32.39 35.13 -14.10
C ALA A 55 -31.98 33.68 -14.46
N ASN A 56 -32.18 33.28 -15.72
CA ASN A 56 -31.79 31.97 -16.23
C ASN A 56 -30.28 31.76 -16.17
N ALA A 57 -29.48 32.75 -16.60
CA ALA A 57 -28.02 32.71 -16.55
C ALA A 57 -27.51 32.45 -15.12
N ARG A 58 -28.11 33.12 -14.11
CA ARG A 58 -27.81 32.85 -12.70
C ARG A 58 -28.13 31.42 -12.30
N GLY A 59 -29.28 30.89 -12.76
CA GLY A 59 -29.69 29.51 -12.52
C GLY A 59 -28.73 28.50 -13.16
N TYR A 60 -28.39 28.69 -14.44
CA TYR A 60 -27.41 27.84 -15.14
C TYR A 60 -26.05 27.86 -14.46
N ARG A 61 -25.59 29.03 -14.00
CA ARG A 61 -24.34 29.17 -13.24
C ARG A 61 -24.36 28.36 -11.95
N GLN A 62 -25.46 28.45 -11.19
CA GLN A 62 -25.59 27.69 -9.95
C GLN A 62 -25.58 26.19 -10.22
N GLN A 63 -26.40 25.72 -11.17
CA GLN A 63 -26.45 24.31 -11.55
C GLN A 63 -25.09 23.79 -12.04
N LEU A 64 -24.39 24.57 -12.85
CA LEU A 64 -23.07 24.22 -13.38
C LEU A 64 -22.00 24.17 -12.28
N SER A 65 -22.09 25.05 -11.28
CA SER A 65 -21.23 25.03 -10.10
C SER A 65 -21.44 23.76 -9.26
N GLU A 66 -22.69 23.36 -9.02
CA GLU A 66 -23.04 22.14 -8.30
C GLU A 66 -22.53 20.88 -9.02
N LEU A 67 -22.73 20.81 -10.34
CA LEU A 67 -22.25 19.71 -11.19
C LEU A 67 -20.72 19.60 -11.20
N ASN A 68 -20.03 20.74 -11.32
CA ASN A 68 -18.57 20.80 -11.23
C ASN A 68 -18.07 20.38 -9.85
N GLY A 69 -18.74 20.81 -8.78
CA GLY A 69 -18.43 20.41 -7.41
C GLY A 69 -18.53 18.89 -7.22
N TYR A 70 -19.60 18.27 -7.73
CA TYR A 70 -19.78 16.82 -7.69
C TYR A 70 -18.66 16.08 -8.44
N ASN A 71 -18.34 16.51 -9.66
CA ASN A 71 -17.32 15.84 -10.48
C ASN A 71 -15.91 15.98 -9.89
N LYS A 72 -15.59 17.13 -9.29
CA LYS A 72 -14.33 17.33 -8.58
C LYS A 72 -14.18 16.33 -7.42
N VAL A 73 -15.18 16.22 -6.55
CA VAL A 73 -15.17 15.27 -5.42
C VAL A 73 -15.07 13.82 -5.90
N LYS A 74 -15.80 13.47 -6.96
CA LYS A 74 -15.73 12.13 -7.57
C LYS A 74 -14.33 11.82 -8.11
N ALA A 75 -13.70 12.77 -8.79
CA ALA A 75 -12.35 12.62 -9.32
C ALA A 75 -11.33 12.47 -8.19
N GLU A 76 -11.38 13.30 -7.16
CA GLU A 76 -10.53 13.22 -5.97
C GLU A 76 -10.71 11.88 -5.22
N GLY A 77 -11.95 11.38 -5.13
CA GLY A 77 -12.23 10.06 -4.57
C GLY A 77 -11.61 8.93 -5.39
N ALA A 78 -11.63 9.04 -6.71
CA ALA A 78 -11.03 8.04 -7.61
C ALA A 78 -9.50 8.05 -7.54
N THR A 79 -8.86 9.22 -7.48
CA THR A 79 -7.40 9.34 -7.32
C THR A 79 -6.96 8.80 -5.97
N ASN A 80 -7.64 9.19 -4.88
CA ASN A 80 -7.34 8.69 -3.54
C ASN A 80 -7.44 7.16 -3.45
N ARG A 81 -8.46 6.55 -4.06
CA ARG A 81 -8.59 5.08 -4.11
C ARG A 81 -7.44 4.43 -4.88
N ARG A 82 -7.04 5.02 -6.01
CA ARG A 82 -5.91 4.52 -6.80
C ARG A 82 -4.61 4.59 -5.99
N ASP A 83 -4.35 5.70 -5.32
CA ASP A 83 -3.15 5.89 -4.51
C ASP A 83 -3.10 4.90 -3.34
N GLN A 84 -4.24 4.65 -2.70
CA GLN A 84 -4.36 3.61 -1.67
C GLN A 84 -4.07 2.21 -2.21
N LEU A 85 -4.60 1.86 -3.39
CA LEU A 85 -4.33 0.55 -4.01
C LEU A 85 -2.86 0.40 -4.40
N LEU A 86 -2.23 1.45 -4.93
CA LEU A 86 -0.80 1.46 -5.24
C LEU A 86 0.06 1.30 -3.99
N ALA A 87 -0.26 2.03 -2.92
CA ALA A 87 0.42 1.91 -1.64
C ALA A 87 0.30 0.49 -1.05
N GLN A 88 -0.89 -0.12 -1.14
CA GLN A 88 -1.11 -1.51 -0.72
C GLN A 88 -0.31 -2.50 -1.58
N ALA A 89 -0.32 -2.34 -2.90
CA ALA A 89 0.46 -3.18 -3.80
C ALA A 89 1.98 -3.12 -3.50
N ASN A 90 2.52 -1.93 -3.24
CA ASN A 90 3.92 -1.75 -2.85
C ASN A 90 4.26 -2.49 -1.55
N ARG A 91 3.38 -2.40 -0.53
CA ARG A 91 3.57 -3.13 0.74
C ARG A 91 3.51 -4.65 0.56
N ILE A 92 2.63 -5.14 -0.31
CA ILE A 92 2.55 -6.57 -0.64
C ILE A 92 3.85 -7.02 -1.32
N GLN A 93 4.37 -6.24 -2.28
CA GLN A 93 5.63 -6.55 -2.95
C GLN A 93 6.80 -6.58 -1.95
N GLU A 94 6.88 -5.60 -1.04
CA GLU A 94 7.89 -5.57 0.01
C GLU A 94 7.75 -6.77 0.95
N SER A 95 6.53 -7.12 1.35
CA SER A 95 6.26 -8.30 2.18
C SER A 95 6.65 -9.59 1.48
N SER A 96 6.41 -9.71 0.17
CA SER A 96 6.80 -10.87 -0.63
C SER A 96 8.32 -11.03 -0.67
N ASN A 97 9.05 -9.94 -0.89
CA ASN A 97 10.52 -9.94 -0.85
C ASN A 97 11.03 -10.35 0.53
N ARG A 98 10.48 -9.78 1.61
CA ARG A 98 10.83 -10.14 2.99
C ARG A 98 10.54 -11.62 3.30
N LEU A 99 9.42 -12.16 2.81
CA LEU A 99 9.09 -13.59 2.99
C LEU A 99 10.09 -14.50 2.28
N ASN A 100 10.50 -14.16 1.05
CA ASN A 100 11.54 -14.90 0.34
C ASN A 100 12.88 -14.86 1.08
N ASP A 101 13.25 -13.71 1.63
CA ASP A 101 14.47 -13.59 2.45
C ASP A 101 14.37 -14.42 3.74
N ILE A 102 13.24 -14.39 4.45
CA ILE A 102 13.00 -15.21 5.64
C ILE A 102 13.06 -16.69 5.29
N GLN A 103 12.50 -17.11 4.16
CA GLN A 103 12.58 -18.51 3.72
C GLN A 103 14.04 -18.92 3.47
N ARG A 104 14.84 -18.08 2.80
CA ARG A 104 16.27 -18.34 2.60
C ARG A 104 17.01 -18.45 3.94
N MET A 105 16.77 -17.52 4.86
CA MET A 105 17.38 -17.54 6.19
C MET A 105 16.96 -18.77 7.00
N ALA A 106 15.70 -19.20 6.91
CA ALA A 106 15.20 -20.38 7.60
C ALA A 106 15.88 -21.66 7.10
N LEU A 107 16.06 -21.80 5.78
CA LEU A 107 16.80 -22.92 5.18
C LEU A 107 18.28 -22.91 5.59
N GLU A 108 18.91 -21.73 5.63
CA GLU A 108 20.28 -21.60 6.12
C GLU A 108 20.39 -21.98 7.61
N ASN A 109 19.43 -21.57 8.42
CA ASN A 109 19.39 -21.91 9.84
C ASN A 109 19.14 -23.41 10.08
N GLU A 110 18.32 -24.06 9.25
CA GLU A 110 18.14 -25.52 9.28
C GLU A 110 19.46 -26.24 8.99
N LYS A 111 20.20 -25.78 7.97
CA LYS A 111 21.52 -26.32 7.64
C LYS A 111 22.50 -26.15 8.80
N ILE A 112 22.62 -24.94 9.36
CA ILE A 112 23.48 -24.68 10.53
C ILE A 112 23.07 -25.56 11.71
N GLY A 113 21.76 -25.69 11.97
CA GLY A 113 21.24 -26.58 13.01
C GLY A 113 21.65 -28.03 12.79
N GLY A 114 21.60 -28.53 11.56
CA GLY A 114 22.09 -29.85 11.19
C GLY A 114 23.59 -30.05 11.46
N ASP A 115 24.41 -29.06 11.10
CA ASP A 115 25.87 -29.09 11.33
C ASP A 115 26.20 -29.05 12.83
N VAL A 116 25.45 -28.26 13.62
CA VAL A 116 25.57 -28.20 15.08
C VAL A 116 25.21 -29.55 15.71
N LEU A 117 24.10 -30.18 15.29
CA LEU A 117 23.69 -31.50 15.81
C LEU A 117 24.72 -32.59 15.46
N THR A 118 25.32 -32.53 14.28
CA THR A 118 26.40 -33.43 13.87
C THR A 118 27.63 -33.26 14.75
N THR A 119 28.00 -32.00 15.02
CA THR A 119 29.12 -31.66 15.92
C THR A 119 28.86 -32.13 17.35
N LEU A 120 27.66 -31.86 17.90
CA LEU A 120 27.27 -32.30 19.24
C LEU A 120 27.31 -33.83 19.38
N ARG A 121 26.92 -34.57 18.34
CA ARG A 121 27.06 -36.03 18.31
C ARG A 121 28.52 -36.46 18.39
N GLY A 122 29.40 -35.88 17.57
CA GLY A 122 30.84 -36.18 17.62
C GLY A 122 31.49 -35.82 18.97
N GLN A 123 31.06 -34.71 19.58
CA GLN A 123 31.49 -34.33 20.93
C GLN A 123 31.03 -35.35 21.98
N ARG A 124 29.79 -35.84 21.87
CA ARG A 124 29.29 -36.90 22.76
C ARG A 124 30.09 -38.19 22.63
N GLU A 125 30.37 -38.65 21.41
CA GLU A 125 31.19 -39.85 21.19
C GLU A 125 32.60 -39.70 21.78
N THR A 126 33.19 -38.50 21.65
CA THR A 126 34.48 -38.18 22.28
C THR A 126 34.41 -38.25 23.80
N LEU A 127 33.36 -37.71 24.42
CA LEU A 127 33.15 -37.78 25.86
C LEU A 127 32.93 -39.21 26.36
N GLU A 128 32.16 -40.03 25.61
CA GLU A 128 31.95 -41.43 25.94
C GLU A 128 33.27 -42.22 25.89
N ARG A 129 34.12 -41.97 24.89
CA ARG A 129 35.47 -42.56 24.80
C ARG A 129 36.36 -42.13 25.95
N SER A 130 36.41 -40.82 26.24
CA SER A 130 37.21 -40.28 27.35
C SER A 130 36.78 -40.83 28.70
N ARG A 131 35.48 -41.06 28.92
CA ARG A 131 34.97 -41.73 30.12
C ARG A 131 35.43 -43.18 30.22
N GLY A 132 35.44 -43.92 29.11
CA GLY A 132 35.99 -45.29 29.08
C GLY A 132 37.47 -45.31 29.44
N GLU A 133 38.27 -44.45 28.79
CA GLU A 133 39.70 -44.31 29.07
C GLU A 133 39.98 -43.93 30.54
N MET A 134 39.15 -43.06 31.13
CA MET A 134 39.27 -42.69 32.53
C MET A 134 38.95 -43.85 33.48
N ALA A 135 37.95 -44.68 33.17
CA ALA A 135 37.64 -45.87 33.96
C ALA A 135 38.79 -46.90 33.89
N ASP A 136 39.37 -47.11 32.72
CA ASP A 136 40.54 -47.99 32.54
C ASP A 136 41.76 -47.45 33.31
N ALA A 137 41.98 -46.13 33.27
CA ALA A 137 43.04 -45.49 34.05
C ALA A 137 42.84 -45.66 35.57
N GLU A 138 41.61 -45.51 36.07
CA GLU A 138 41.26 -45.75 37.46
C GLU A 138 41.55 -47.20 37.88
N GLU A 139 41.22 -48.17 37.02
CA GLU A 139 41.53 -49.57 37.29
C GLU A 139 43.04 -49.83 37.39
N ASN A 140 43.81 -49.28 36.44
CA ASN A 140 45.27 -49.38 36.43
C ASN A 140 45.90 -48.74 37.68
N VAL A 141 45.36 -47.61 38.15
CA VAL A 141 45.77 -46.96 39.40
C VAL A 141 45.47 -47.85 40.61
N ASN A 142 44.28 -48.47 40.66
CA ASN A 142 43.93 -49.39 41.73
C ASN A 142 44.84 -50.63 41.76
N ARG A 143 45.15 -51.22 40.60
CA ARG A 143 46.11 -52.33 40.48
C ARG A 143 47.50 -51.90 40.97
N SER A 144 47.97 -50.73 40.54
CA SER A 144 49.26 -50.17 40.98
C SER A 144 49.29 -49.96 42.49
N ASN A 145 48.22 -49.45 43.09
CA ASN A 145 48.09 -49.26 44.54
C ASN A 145 48.15 -50.60 45.29
N LYS A 146 47.47 -51.64 44.80
CA LYS A 146 47.54 -53.00 45.37
C LYS A 146 48.96 -53.57 45.34
N THR A 147 49.66 -53.42 44.21
CA THR A 147 51.06 -53.85 44.09
C THR A 147 51.96 -53.11 45.08
N LEU A 148 51.83 -51.79 45.18
CA LEU A 148 52.58 -50.99 46.15
C LEU A 148 52.31 -51.42 47.60
N LYS A 149 51.05 -51.71 47.96
CA LYS A 149 50.69 -52.24 49.28
C LYS A 149 51.26 -53.64 49.54
N SER A 150 51.29 -54.52 48.53
CA SER A 150 51.90 -55.85 48.66
C SER A 150 53.39 -55.76 48.89
N MET A 151 54.09 -54.93 48.12
CA MET A 151 55.50 -54.64 48.35
C MET A 151 55.69 -54.07 49.76
N ALA A 152 54.76 -53.20 50.20
CA ALA A 152 54.79 -52.60 51.52
C ALA A 152 54.57 -53.54 52.69
N SER A 153 53.95 -54.68 52.45
CA SER A 153 53.79 -55.70 53.47
C SER A 153 55.01 -56.62 53.58
N TRP A 154 55.99 -56.52 52.68
CA TRP A 154 57.17 -57.39 52.69
C TRP A 154 58.33 -56.84 53.52
N TRP A 155 58.23 -55.61 54.01
CA TRP A 155 59.24 -54.97 54.87
C TRP A 155 58.79 -54.86 56.32
#